data_AF-A0A8B4QE47-F1
#
_entry.id   AF-A0A8B4QE47-F1
#
_cell.length_a   1.000
_cell.length_b   1.000
_cell.length_c   1.000
_cell.angle_alpha   90.00
_cell.angle_beta   90.00
_cell.angle_gamma   90.00
#
_symmetry.space_group_name_H-M   'P 1'
#
loop_
_entity.id
_entity.type
_entity.pdbx_description
1 polymer ?
#
loop_
_entity_poly.entity_id
_entity_poly.type
_entity_poly.pdbx_seq_one_letter_code
_entity_poly.pdbx_strand_id
1 'polypeptide(L)'
;MKRKLIGIIGFSVLSIVLIGLYFNVNGNPYTKHQAREAAKEYMTQTYPEIKNYDLSRGKHDWYSGDYSFDVTTRDDHGNKSTSSVVMGYTKPYSIVLDSRAEALVDMDKSANFSEQASAYFFEKLTEKNIPFAKTDHQNNVQMSISKDNSDTKWSLQTKTFGLPTGNYELKSNLSKDEFLAEVKKAQKVFNDSGLTYDKIWFYNDDYDYYFTKDKIVKL
;
A
#
# COMPACT_ATOMS: atom_id res chain seq x y z
N MET A 1 18.33 44.46 24.19
CA MET A 1 17.39 43.30 24.15
C MET A 1 16.75 43.09 22.77
N LYS A 2 16.16 44.11 22.14
CA LYS A 2 15.51 43.99 20.80
C LYS A 2 16.40 43.38 19.70
N ARG A 3 17.67 43.79 19.58
CA ARG A 3 18.61 43.23 18.60
C ARG A 3 18.96 41.75 18.85
N LYS A 4 19.02 41.34 20.12
CA LYS A 4 19.22 39.92 20.50
C LYS A 4 17.99 39.09 20.16
N LEU A 5 16.79 39.63 20.38
CA LEU A 5 15.52 38.99 20.03
C LEU A 5 15.35 38.82 18.51
N ILE A 6 15.70 39.84 17.71
CA ILE A 6 15.70 39.75 16.24
C ILE A 6 16.71 38.69 15.76
N GLY A 7 17.89 38.61 16.36
CA GLY A 7 18.88 37.57 16.06
C GLY A 7 18.37 36.15 16.38
N ILE A 8 17.71 35.97 17.52
CA ILE A 8 17.11 34.68 17.92
C ILE A 8 16.00 34.28 16.94
N ILE A 9 15.11 35.21 16.58
CA ILE A 9 14.03 34.96 15.62
C ILE A 9 14.62 34.60 14.25
N GLY A 10 15.59 35.37 13.76
CA GLY A 10 16.26 35.10 12.48
C GLY A 10 16.93 33.73 12.45
N PHE A 11 17.67 33.36 13.50
CA PHE A 11 18.29 32.03 13.61
C PHE A 11 17.26 30.91 13.69
N SER A 12 16.16 31.11 14.42
CA SER A 12 15.09 30.12 14.54
C SER A 12 14.40 29.87 13.21
N VAL A 13 14.06 30.94 12.48
CA VAL A 13 13.46 30.83 11.15
C VAL A 13 14.40 30.12 10.19
N LEU A 14 15.69 30.51 10.14
CA LEU A 14 16.68 29.87 9.29
C LEU A 14 16.84 28.38 9.62
N SER A 15 16.88 28.04 10.91
CA SER A 15 16.98 26.64 11.36
C SER A 15 15.77 25.82 10.92
N ILE A 16 14.55 26.36 11.05
CA ILE A 16 13.33 25.71 10.58
C ILE A 16 13.36 25.48 9.07
N VAL A 17 13.80 26.46 8.28
CA VAL A 17 13.94 26.32 6.82
C VAL A 17 14.95 25.24 6.46
N LEU A 18 16.13 25.24 7.08
CA LEU A 18 17.17 24.24 6.81
C LEU A 18 16.73 22.82 7.21
N ILE A 19 16.02 22.68 8.33
CA ILE A 19 15.43 21.39 8.75
C ILE A 19 14.36 20.95 7.74
N GLY A 20 13.50 21.87 7.29
CA GLY A 20 12.47 21.58 6.29
C GLY A 20 13.07 21.11 4.96
N LEU A 21 14.12 21.79 4.47
CA LEU A 21 14.86 21.37 3.27
C LEU A 21 15.54 20.01 3.47
N TYR A 22 16.15 19.80 4.63
CA TYR A 22 16.77 18.50 4.96
C TYR A 22 15.74 17.37 4.94
N PHE A 23 14.56 17.57 5.53
CA PHE A 23 13.48 16.58 5.50
C PHE A 23 12.85 16.40 4.13
N ASN A 24 12.79 17.44 3.30
CA ASN A 24 12.29 17.33 1.94
C ASN A 24 13.22 16.46 1.08
N VAL A 25 14.54 16.61 1.22
CA VAL A 25 15.52 15.82 0.47
C VAL A 25 15.68 14.41 1.06
N ASN A 26 15.80 14.29 2.38
CA ASN A 26 16.17 13.03 3.03
C ASN A 26 14.97 12.24 3.56
N GLY A 27 13.77 12.78 3.46
CA GLY A 27 12.57 12.28 4.13
C GLY A 27 12.59 12.61 5.63
N ASN A 28 11.40 12.74 6.21
CA ASN A 28 11.28 12.91 7.66
C ASN A 28 11.74 11.59 8.37
N PRO A 29 12.65 11.65 9.37
CA PRO A 29 13.12 10.46 10.08
C PRO A 29 12.00 9.59 10.67
N TYR A 30 10.93 10.22 11.15
CA TYR A 30 9.77 9.52 11.69
C TYR A 30 9.02 8.74 10.62
N THR A 31 8.68 9.38 9.48
CA THR A 31 7.97 8.70 8.38
C THR A 31 8.81 7.61 7.76
N LYS A 32 10.12 7.84 7.60
CA LYS A 32 11.08 6.83 7.15
C LYS A 32 11.10 5.61 8.07
N HIS A 33 11.10 5.83 9.38
CA HIS A 33 11.04 4.74 10.35
C HIS A 33 9.74 3.94 10.20
N GLN A 34 8.59 4.61 10.08
CA GLN A 34 7.31 3.95 9.90
C GLN A 34 7.24 3.14 8.60
N ALA A 35 7.76 3.69 7.49
CA ALA A 35 7.86 2.97 6.22
C ALA A 35 8.77 1.73 6.34
N ARG A 36 9.85 1.80 7.13
CA ARG A 36 10.73 0.65 7.38
C ARG A 36 10.03 -0.46 8.17
N GLU A 37 9.22 -0.10 9.17
CA GLU A 37 8.44 -1.09 9.92
C GLU A 37 7.36 -1.73 9.03
N ALA A 38 6.68 -0.95 8.18
CA ALA A 38 5.77 -1.49 7.17
C ALA A 38 6.48 -2.43 6.19
N ALA A 39 7.71 -2.09 5.74
CA ALA A 39 8.52 -2.97 4.91
C ALA A 39 8.88 -4.29 5.63
N LYS A 40 9.17 -4.25 6.93
CA LYS A 40 9.41 -5.47 7.73
C LYS A 40 8.16 -6.34 7.83
N GLU A 41 7.02 -5.71 8.10
CA GLU A 41 5.74 -6.42 8.19
C GLU A 41 5.41 -7.09 6.84
N TYR A 42 5.52 -6.34 5.74
CA TYR A 42 5.37 -6.86 4.39
C TYR A 42 6.31 -8.04 4.12
N MET A 43 7.59 -7.90 4.48
CA MET A 43 8.59 -8.98 4.36
C MET A 43 8.20 -10.24 5.13
N THR A 44 7.72 -10.07 6.37
CA THR A 44 7.34 -11.19 7.25
C THR A 44 6.09 -11.90 6.73
N GLN A 45 5.13 -11.14 6.20
CA GLN A 45 3.89 -11.70 5.67
C GLN A 45 4.08 -12.36 4.30
N THR A 46 4.92 -11.77 3.45
CA THR A 46 5.12 -12.21 2.06
C THR A 46 6.17 -13.31 1.95
N TYR A 47 7.21 -13.28 2.80
CA TYR A 47 8.34 -14.21 2.77
C TYR A 47 8.60 -14.85 4.14
N PRO A 48 7.62 -15.55 4.72
CA PRO A 48 7.76 -16.15 6.06
C PRO A 48 8.90 -17.18 6.15
N GLU A 49 9.34 -17.74 5.02
CA GLU A 49 10.49 -18.64 4.92
C GLU A 49 11.84 -17.94 5.09
N ILE A 50 11.93 -16.64 4.81
CA ILE A 50 13.16 -15.85 4.96
C ILE A 50 13.31 -15.43 6.43
N LYS A 51 13.95 -16.30 7.21
CA LYS A 51 14.15 -16.07 8.66
C LYS A 51 15.21 -15.02 8.97
N ASN A 52 16.20 -14.87 8.11
CA ASN A 52 17.36 -13.99 8.33
C ASN A 52 17.48 -12.98 7.19
N TYR A 53 16.91 -11.78 7.40
CA TYR A 53 17.13 -10.65 6.51
C TYR A 53 17.40 -9.37 7.29
N ASP A 54 18.19 -8.50 6.67
CA ASP A 54 18.45 -7.15 7.14
C ASP A 54 17.86 -6.14 6.16
N LEU A 55 17.10 -5.18 6.69
CA LEU A 55 16.67 -4.01 5.94
C LEU A 55 17.65 -2.86 6.16
N SER A 56 18.05 -2.19 5.08
CA SER A 56 18.86 -0.98 5.15
C SER A 56 18.13 0.17 5.86
N ARG A 57 18.82 1.29 6.09
CA ARG A 57 18.23 2.47 6.76
C ARG A 57 17.15 3.16 5.93
N GLY A 58 17.05 2.86 4.64
CA GLY A 58 16.09 3.46 3.73
C GLY A 58 16.59 4.75 3.08
N LYS A 59 16.39 4.85 1.77
CA LYS A 59 16.62 6.04 0.94
C LYS A 59 15.26 6.69 0.67
N HIS A 60 15.23 8.02 0.65
CA HIS A 60 14.03 8.77 0.28
C HIS A 60 14.18 9.23 -1.15
N ASP A 61 13.18 8.98 -1.98
CA ASP A 61 13.05 9.60 -3.29
C ASP A 61 12.42 10.97 -3.10
N TRP A 62 13.15 12.05 -3.39
CA TRP A 62 12.64 13.41 -3.21
C TRP A 62 11.54 13.78 -4.22
N TYR A 63 11.49 13.09 -5.37
CA TYR A 63 10.54 13.35 -6.44
C TYR A 63 9.20 12.67 -6.16
N SER A 64 9.21 11.36 -5.83
CA SER A 64 7.97 10.63 -5.50
C SER A 64 7.58 10.69 -4.02
N GLY A 65 8.53 11.00 -3.14
CA GLY A 65 8.39 10.94 -1.67
C GLY A 65 8.67 9.56 -1.06
N ASP A 66 8.79 8.52 -1.90
CA ASP A 66 8.79 7.12 -1.45
C ASP A 66 10.06 6.73 -0.71
N TYR A 67 9.98 5.62 0.03
CA TYR A 67 11.09 5.08 0.79
C TYR A 67 11.54 3.72 0.21
N SER A 68 12.77 3.66 -0.30
CA SER A 68 13.38 2.42 -0.80
C SER A 68 14.33 1.82 0.23
N PHE A 69 14.20 0.53 0.48
CA PHE A 69 15.02 -0.25 1.40
C PHE A 69 15.69 -1.40 0.67
N ASP A 70 16.99 -1.55 0.88
CA ASP A 70 17.71 -2.74 0.43
C ASP A 70 17.42 -3.86 1.45
N VAL A 71 16.99 -5.02 0.96
CA VAL A 71 16.76 -6.24 1.73
C VAL A 71 17.92 -7.18 1.45
N THR A 72 18.79 -7.40 2.44
CA THR A 72 19.86 -8.38 2.34
C THR A 72 19.43 -9.66 3.04
N THR A 73 19.32 -10.76 2.28
CA THR A 73 19.01 -12.09 2.81
C THR A 73 20.28 -12.93 2.89
N ARG A 74 20.27 -13.94 3.78
CA ARG A 74 21.33 -14.94 3.87
C ARG A 74 20.74 -16.34 3.77
N ASP A 75 21.33 -17.17 2.92
CA ASP A 75 20.99 -18.59 2.86
C ASP A 75 21.70 -19.39 3.97
N ASP A 76 21.37 -20.68 4.08
CA ASP A 76 21.94 -21.59 5.08
C ASP A 76 23.46 -21.83 4.88
N HIS A 77 24.01 -21.47 3.72
CA HIS A 77 25.43 -21.54 3.41
C HIS A 77 26.16 -20.20 3.66
N GLY A 78 25.44 -19.16 4.11
CA GLY A 78 25.97 -17.84 4.39
C GLY A 78 26.12 -16.93 3.17
N ASN A 79 25.65 -17.33 1.98
CA ASN A 79 25.65 -16.48 0.79
C ASN A 79 24.65 -15.35 0.95
N LYS A 80 25.01 -14.16 0.45
CA LYS A 80 24.17 -12.97 0.52
C LYS A 80 23.49 -12.70 -0.81
N SER A 81 22.21 -12.37 -0.75
CA SER A 81 21.49 -11.76 -1.86
C SER A 81 20.92 -10.42 -1.43
N THR A 82 20.84 -9.45 -2.34
CA THR A 82 20.28 -8.13 -2.08
C THR A 82 19.17 -7.84 -3.08
N SER A 83 18.00 -7.49 -2.58
CA SER A 83 16.86 -7.01 -3.35
C SER A 83 16.41 -5.63 -2.84
N SER A 84 15.47 -4.99 -3.53
CA SER A 84 14.90 -3.70 -3.11
C SER A 84 13.40 -3.83 -2.87
N VAL A 85 12.94 -3.17 -1.81
CA VAL A 85 11.53 -2.97 -1.49
C VAL A 85 11.29 -1.47 -1.39
N VAL A 86 10.30 -0.96 -2.12
CA VAL A 86 9.90 0.45 -2.12
C VAL A 86 8.53 0.57 -1.46
N MET A 87 8.45 1.40 -0.43
CA MET A 87 7.22 1.69 0.29
C MET A 87 6.75 3.11 -0.05
N GLY A 88 5.43 3.25 -0.23
CA GLY A 88 4.78 4.53 -0.47
C GLY A 88 5.03 5.51 0.68
N TYR A 89 5.03 6.80 0.39
CA TYR A 89 5.32 7.85 1.38
C TYR A 89 4.17 8.20 2.33
N THR A 90 2.94 7.81 2.00
CA THR A 90 1.74 8.07 2.80
C THR A 90 1.33 6.85 3.61
N LYS A 91 0.87 7.07 4.84
CA LYS A 91 0.32 6.01 5.69
C LYS A 91 -0.79 5.25 4.96
N PRO A 92 -0.91 3.93 5.17
CA PRO A 92 -0.07 3.02 5.98
C PRO A 92 1.29 2.61 5.37
N TYR A 93 1.82 3.31 4.36
CA TYR A 93 3.08 3.00 3.69
C TYR A 93 3.00 1.64 2.97
N SER A 94 2.18 1.54 1.91
CA SER A 94 2.01 0.29 1.15
C SER A 94 3.21 -0.02 0.27
N ILE A 95 3.34 -1.29 -0.11
CA ILE A 95 4.31 -1.72 -1.11
C ILE A 95 4.03 -1.02 -2.45
N VAL A 96 5.06 -0.38 -3.02
CA VAL A 96 5.04 0.20 -4.37
C VAL A 96 5.79 -0.70 -5.34
N LEU A 97 6.92 -1.25 -4.89
CA LEU A 97 7.75 -2.14 -5.69
C LEU A 97 8.41 -3.18 -4.79
N ASP A 98 8.40 -4.43 -5.22
CA ASP A 98 9.32 -5.46 -4.75
C ASP A 98 10.11 -5.99 -5.94
N SER A 99 11.42 -5.79 -5.94
CA SER A 99 12.28 -6.18 -7.07
C SER A 99 12.37 -7.70 -7.26
N ARG A 100 11.89 -8.51 -6.31
CA ARG A 100 11.82 -9.97 -6.45
C ARG A 100 10.53 -10.43 -7.10
N ALA A 101 9.50 -9.58 -7.15
CA ALA A 101 8.18 -9.95 -7.62
C ALA A 101 8.23 -10.53 -9.04
N GLU A 102 8.99 -9.92 -9.96
CA GLU A 102 9.08 -10.41 -11.35
C GLU A 102 9.61 -11.86 -11.45
N ALA A 103 10.57 -12.22 -10.60
CA ALA A 103 11.12 -13.57 -10.57
C ALA A 103 10.15 -14.58 -9.94
N LEU A 104 9.34 -14.15 -8.97
CA LEU A 104 8.56 -15.01 -8.09
C LEU A 104 7.07 -15.08 -8.44
N VAL A 105 6.53 -14.08 -9.11
CA VAL A 105 5.10 -13.96 -9.43
C VAL A 105 4.79 -14.61 -10.78
N ASP A 106 3.75 -15.43 -10.80
CA ASP A 106 3.12 -15.96 -12.01
C ASP A 106 2.12 -14.93 -12.52
N MET A 107 2.50 -14.17 -13.55
CA MET A 107 1.67 -13.08 -14.07
C MET A 107 0.34 -13.55 -14.66
N ASP A 108 0.33 -14.69 -15.35
CA ASP A 108 -0.87 -15.23 -15.98
C ASP A 108 -1.87 -15.72 -14.93
N LYS A 109 -1.37 -16.45 -13.92
CA LYS A 109 -2.20 -16.89 -12.80
C LYS A 109 -2.68 -15.70 -11.97
N SER A 110 -1.84 -14.69 -11.76
CA SER A 110 -2.19 -13.45 -11.06
C SER A 110 -3.34 -12.73 -11.76
N ALA A 111 -3.26 -12.55 -13.08
CA ALA A 111 -4.32 -11.93 -13.86
C ALA A 111 -5.62 -12.74 -13.78
N ASN A 112 -5.54 -14.06 -13.97
CA ASN A 112 -6.72 -14.92 -13.92
C ASN A 112 -7.39 -14.96 -12.53
N PHE A 113 -6.61 -14.98 -11.45
CA PHE A 113 -7.16 -14.99 -10.09
C PHE A 113 -7.69 -13.61 -9.68
N SER A 114 -7.02 -12.53 -10.12
CA SER A 114 -7.52 -11.17 -9.94
C SER A 114 -8.86 -10.97 -10.64
N GLU A 115 -9.05 -11.53 -11.83
CA GLU A 115 -10.33 -11.49 -12.54
C GLU A 115 -11.44 -12.22 -11.76
N GLN A 116 -11.17 -13.43 -11.27
CA GLN A 116 -12.11 -14.19 -10.44
C GLN A 116 -12.48 -13.46 -9.14
N ALA A 117 -11.48 -12.92 -8.44
CA ALA A 117 -11.69 -12.15 -7.21
C ALA A 117 -12.49 -10.87 -7.48
N SER A 118 -12.15 -10.15 -8.57
CA SER A 118 -12.86 -8.95 -8.99
C SER A 118 -14.32 -9.23 -9.28
N ALA A 119 -14.62 -10.31 -10.02
CA ALA A 119 -15.99 -10.73 -10.30
C ALA A 119 -16.77 -11.03 -9.00
N TYR A 120 -16.18 -11.78 -8.08
CA TYR A 120 -16.79 -12.10 -6.80
C TYR A 120 -17.11 -10.85 -5.98
N PHE A 121 -16.15 -9.93 -5.80
CA PHE A 121 -16.40 -8.73 -5.01
C PHE A 121 -17.33 -7.75 -5.72
N PHE A 122 -17.26 -7.66 -7.04
CA PHE A 122 -18.19 -6.83 -7.82
C PHE A 122 -19.64 -7.31 -7.63
N GLU A 123 -19.89 -8.63 -7.67
CA GLU A 123 -21.21 -9.21 -7.38
C GLU A 123 -21.66 -8.84 -5.96
N LYS A 124 -20.81 -9.08 -4.95
CA LYS A 124 -21.13 -8.79 -3.53
C LYS A 124 -21.39 -7.32 -3.24
N LEU A 125 -20.67 -6.42 -3.90
CA LEU A 125 -20.87 -4.97 -3.77
C LEU A 125 -22.13 -4.52 -4.52
N THR A 126 -22.43 -5.13 -5.67
CA THR A 126 -23.67 -4.86 -6.42
C THR A 126 -24.90 -5.32 -5.62
N GLU A 127 -24.84 -6.46 -4.92
CA GLU A 127 -25.89 -6.89 -3.97
C GLU A 127 -26.16 -5.85 -2.86
N LYS A 128 -25.19 -4.98 -2.55
CA LYS A 128 -25.33 -3.87 -1.60
C LYS A 128 -25.77 -2.56 -2.24
N ASN A 129 -26.08 -2.56 -3.53
CA ASN A 129 -26.44 -1.39 -4.33
C ASN A 129 -25.37 -0.28 -4.30
N ILE A 130 -24.09 -0.65 -4.29
CA ILE A 130 -23.00 0.34 -4.39
C ILE A 130 -23.07 1.02 -5.78
N PRO A 131 -23.13 2.36 -5.85
CA PRO A 131 -23.33 3.10 -7.10
C PRO A 131 -22.01 3.29 -7.86
N PHE A 132 -21.57 2.27 -8.59
CA PHE A 132 -20.38 2.36 -9.45
C PHE A 132 -20.58 3.31 -10.64
N ALA A 133 -19.53 4.04 -11.01
CA ALA A 133 -19.51 4.89 -12.21
C ALA A 133 -19.50 4.07 -13.50
N LYS A 134 -18.74 2.98 -13.50
CA LYS A 134 -18.58 2.06 -14.62
C LYS A 134 -18.77 0.62 -14.17
N THR A 135 -19.30 -0.22 -15.06
CA THR A 135 -19.60 -1.63 -14.80
C THR A 135 -18.68 -2.59 -15.57
N ASP A 136 -17.63 -2.07 -16.21
CA ASP A 136 -16.84 -2.74 -17.25
C ASP A 136 -15.38 -3.03 -16.82
N HIS A 137 -15.20 -3.74 -15.71
CA HIS A 137 -13.89 -4.32 -15.31
C HIS A 137 -12.76 -3.34 -14.96
N GLN A 138 -13.01 -2.02 -14.94
CA GLN A 138 -12.05 -1.05 -14.36
C GLN A 138 -11.98 -1.18 -12.83
N ASN A 139 -13.09 -1.62 -12.23
CA ASN A 139 -13.17 -1.95 -10.81
C ASN A 139 -12.58 -3.33 -10.58
N ASN A 140 -11.51 -3.42 -9.80
CA ASN A 140 -10.78 -4.68 -9.63
C ASN A 140 -10.24 -4.89 -8.22
N VAL A 141 -10.03 -6.17 -7.93
CA VAL A 141 -9.13 -6.67 -6.88
C VAL A 141 -7.91 -7.23 -7.59
N GLN A 142 -6.74 -6.76 -7.21
CA GLN A 142 -5.45 -7.18 -7.75
C GLN A 142 -4.74 -8.09 -6.73
N MET A 143 -4.25 -9.20 -7.24
CA MET A 143 -3.57 -10.24 -6.47
C MET A 143 -2.32 -10.66 -7.22
N SER A 144 -1.19 -10.71 -6.52
CA SER A 144 0.02 -11.33 -7.04
C SER A 144 0.08 -12.76 -6.55
N ILE A 145 0.23 -13.72 -7.46
CA ILE A 145 0.27 -15.15 -7.15
C ILE A 145 1.67 -15.68 -7.42
N SER A 146 2.22 -16.42 -6.46
CA SER A 146 3.54 -17.01 -6.59
C SER A 146 3.56 -18.13 -7.62
N LYS A 147 4.69 -18.31 -8.33
CA LYS A 147 4.92 -19.40 -9.30
C LYS A 147 4.86 -20.80 -8.66
N ASP A 148 5.09 -20.89 -7.36
CA ASP A 148 4.98 -22.15 -6.61
C ASP A 148 3.57 -22.43 -6.07
N ASN A 149 2.62 -21.49 -6.24
CA ASN A 149 1.23 -21.71 -5.85
C ASN A 149 0.63 -22.83 -6.72
N SER A 150 0.11 -23.87 -6.07
CA SER A 150 -0.48 -25.04 -6.74
C SER A 150 -1.98 -24.90 -7.02
N ASP A 151 -2.62 -23.81 -6.59
CA ASP A 151 -4.05 -23.62 -6.79
C ASP A 151 -4.34 -23.48 -8.29
N THR A 152 -5.47 -24.06 -8.69
CA THR A 152 -5.97 -24.01 -10.08
C THR A 152 -7.11 -23.00 -10.24
N LYS A 153 -7.70 -22.56 -9.13
CA LYS A 153 -8.75 -21.53 -9.07
C LYS A 153 -8.55 -20.66 -7.84
N TRP A 154 -9.02 -19.42 -7.95
CA TRP A 154 -9.02 -18.51 -6.83
C TRP A 154 -10.04 -18.94 -5.77
N SER A 155 -9.70 -18.71 -4.50
CA SER A 155 -10.59 -18.74 -3.36
C SER A 155 -10.20 -17.63 -2.38
N LEU A 156 -11.08 -17.33 -1.42
CA LEU A 156 -10.78 -16.38 -0.35
C LEU A 156 -9.49 -16.71 0.42
N GLN A 157 -9.10 -17.99 0.42
CA GLN A 157 -7.94 -18.49 1.18
C GLN A 157 -6.71 -18.71 0.32
N THR A 158 -6.78 -18.36 -0.97
CA THR A 158 -5.65 -18.42 -1.89
C THR A 158 -4.52 -17.56 -1.34
N LYS A 159 -3.37 -18.20 -1.12
CA LYS A 159 -2.18 -17.49 -0.67
C LYS A 159 -1.65 -16.61 -1.80
N THR A 160 -1.53 -15.33 -1.51
CA THR A 160 -0.97 -14.34 -2.40
C THR A 160 0.46 -13.99 -1.99
N PHE A 161 1.21 -13.52 -2.96
CA PHE A 161 2.45 -12.81 -2.77
C PHE A 161 2.14 -11.35 -2.39
N GLY A 162 2.35 -10.97 -1.13
CA GLY A 162 1.79 -9.73 -0.58
C GLY A 162 0.28 -9.82 -0.38
N LEU A 163 -0.33 -8.76 0.14
CA LEU A 163 -1.78 -8.72 0.34
C LEU A 163 -2.51 -8.17 -0.90
N PRO A 164 -3.72 -8.67 -1.21
CA PRO A 164 -4.57 -8.12 -2.25
C PRO A 164 -4.84 -6.63 -2.05
N THR A 165 -4.96 -5.91 -3.18
CA THR A 165 -5.42 -4.52 -3.21
C THR A 165 -6.58 -4.38 -4.19
N GLY A 166 -7.22 -3.22 -4.28
CA GLY A 166 -8.30 -3.03 -5.25
C GLY A 166 -8.69 -1.58 -5.45
N ASN A 167 -9.33 -1.30 -6.59
CA ASN A 167 -9.72 0.05 -6.98
C ASN A 167 -11.16 0.01 -7.49
N TYR A 168 -11.98 0.97 -7.03
CA TYR A 168 -13.38 1.07 -7.39
C TYR A 168 -13.79 2.53 -7.65
N GLU A 169 -14.40 2.79 -8.80
CA GLU A 169 -14.91 4.11 -9.18
C GLU A 169 -16.40 4.22 -8.86
N LEU A 170 -16.78 5.18 -8.02
CA LEU A 170 -18.18 5.51 -7.71
C LEU A 170 -18.68 6.66 -8.58
N LYS A 171 -20.00 6.78 -8.71
CA LYS A 171 -20.62 7.90 -9.42
C LYS A 171 -20.21 9.25 -8.81
N SER A 172 -20.03 10.26 -9.66
CA SER A 172 -19.62 11.62 -9.26
C SER A 172 -20.72 12.43 -8.57
N ASN A 173 -21.99 12.08 -8.74
CA ASN A 173 -23.11 12.85 -8.20
C ASN A 173 -23.44 12.59 -6.72
N LEU A 174 -22.57 11.89 -5.99
CA LEU A 174 -22.77 11.62 -4.56
C LEU A 174 -22.31 12.81 -3.72
N SER A 175 -23.05 13.15 -2.68
CA SER A 175 -22.52 14.01 -1.62
C SER A 175 -21.38 13.31 -0.87
N LYS A 176 -20.54 14.09 -0.17
CA LYS A 176 -19.45 13.55 0.65
C LYS A 176 -19.91 12.48 1.65
N ASP A 177 -21.06 12.70 2.28
CA ASP A 177 -21.59 11.80 3.31
C ASP A 177 -22.15 10.52 2.69
N GLU A 178 -22.81 10.62 1.52
CA GLU A 178 -23.23 9.44 0.74
C GLU A 178 -22.01 8.64 0.27
N PHE A 179 -21.01 9.29 -0.31
CA PHE A 179 -19.78 8.63 -0.75
C PHE A 179 -19.14 7.85 0.41
N LEU A 180 -18.95 8.51 1.56
CA LEU A 180 -18.37 7.85 2.75
C LEU A 180 -19.26 6.71 3.27
N ALA A 181 -20.59 6.83 3.18
CA ALA A 181 -21.49 5.75 3.54
C ALA A 181 -21.32 4.52 2.61
N GLU A 182 -21.15 4.73 1.31
CA GLU A 182 -20.89 3.65 0.35
C GLU A 182 -19.52 2.99 0.61
N VAL A 183 -18.48 3.78 0.90
CA VAL A 183 -17.15 3.25 1.29
C VAL A 183 -17.25 2.38 2.55
N LYS A 184 -18.02 2.80 3.57
CA LYS A 184 -18.25 2.01 4.79
C LYS A 184 -18.99 0.70 4.50
N LYS A 185 -19.99 0.72 3.63
CA LYS A 185 -20.69 -0.50 3.21
C LYS A 185 -19.73 -1.46 2.50
N ALA A 186 -18.90 -0.95 1.59
CA ALA A 186 -17.91 -1.73 0.88
C ALA A 186 -16.87 -2.35 1.83
N GLN A 187 -16.33 -1.58 2.77
CA GLN A 187 -15.42 -2.10 3.79
C GLN A 187 -16.03 -3.26 4.58
N LYS A 188 -17.32 -3.14 4.95
CA LYS A 188 -18.04 -4.22 5.63
C LYS A 188 -18.12 -5.49 4.78
N VAL A 189 -18.38 -5.37 3.46
CA VAL A 189 -18.40 -6.53 2.55
C VAL A 189 -17.04 -7.24 2.52
N PHE A 190 -15.94 -6.49 2.40
CA PHE A 190 -14.60 -7.08 2.42
C PHE A 190 -14.27 -7.72 3.78
N ASN A 191 -14.54 -7.04 4.89
CA ASN A 191 -14.29 -7.56 6.24
C ASN A 191 -15.10 -8.82 6.54
N ASP A 192 -16.37 -8.87 6.13
CA ASP A 192 -17.25 -10.02 6.35
C ASP A 192 -16.89 -11.21 5.43
N SER A 193 -16.19 -10.97 4.31
CA SER A 193 -15.78 -12.04 3.39
C SER A 193 -14.71 -12.97 3.96
N GLY A 194 -13.96 -12.52 4.98
CA GLY A 194 -12.81 -13.25 5.52
C GLY A 194 -11.52 -13.11 4.70
N LEU A 195 -11.53 -12.37 3.59
CA LEU A 195 -10.31 -12.03 2.85
C LEU A 195 -9.38 -11.18 3.72
N THR A 196 -8.09 -11.51 3.73
CA THR A 196 -7.05 -10.61 4.25
C THR A 196 -6.53 -9.76 3.09
N TYR A 197 -6.55 -8.43 3.22
CA TYR A 197 -6.20 -7.47 2.16
C TYR A 197 -5.44 -6.25 2.75
N ASP A 198 -4.69 -5.53 1.91
CA ASP A 198 -3.99 -4.29 2.32
C ASP A 198 -4.94 -3.10 2.24
N LYS A 199 -5.28 -2.70 1.00
CA LYS A 199 -6.07 -1.51 0.72
C LYS A 199 -7.02 -1.69 -0.42
N ILE A 200 -8.22 -1.16 -0.25
CA ILE A 200 -9.18 -0.98 -1.33
C ILE A 200 -9.48 0.50 -1.47
N TRP A 201 -9.16 1.05 -2.64
CA TRP A 201 -9.44 2.43 -3.03
C TRP A 201 -10.84 2.56 -3.61
N PHE A 202 -11.49 3.66 -3.25
CA PHE A 202 -12.77 4.11 -3.77
C PHE A 202 -12.63 5.58 -4.13
N TYR A 203 -12.88 5.93 -5.38
CA TYR A 203 -12.72 7.30 -5.85
C TYR A 203 -13.85 7.73 -6.81
N ASN A 204 -13.99 9.04 -6.96
CA ASN A 204 -14.68 9.72 -8.06
C ASN A 204 -13.95 11.06 -8.33
N ASP A 205 -14.53 11.93 -9.17
CA ASP A 205 -13.92 13.23 -9.50
C ASP A 205 -13.70 14.16 -8.29
N ASP A 206 -14.48 13.99 -7.21
CA ASP A 206 -14.51 14.90 -6.06
C ASP A 206 -13.85 14.31 -4.78
N TYR A 207 -13.79 12.99 -4.70
CA TYR A 207 -13.45 12.25 -3.49
C TYR A 207 -12.55 11.07 -3.79
N ASP A 208 -11.52 10.92 -2.97
CA ASP A 208 -10.63 9.77 -2.98
C ASP A 208 -10.47 9.24 -1.55
N TYR A 209 -10.82 7.98 -1.35
CA TYR A 209 -10.75 7.27 -0.08
C TYR A 209 -10.12 5.91 -0.30
N TYR A 210 -9.45 5.40 0.73
CA TYR A 210 -9.18 3.97 0.83
C TYR A 210 -9.61 3.44 2.18
N PHE A 211 -9.86 2.13 2.23
CA PHE A 211 -10.01 1.43 3.49
C PHE A 211 -9.03 0.28 3.61
N THR A 212 -8.66 0.01 4.86
CA THR A 212 -8.01 -1.22 5.32
C THR A 212 -9.05 -2.01 6.13
N LYS A 213 -8.65 -3.09 6.80
CA LYS A 213 -9.54 -3.81 7.72
C LYS A 213 -10.15 -2.91 8.81
N ASP A 214 -9.34 -2.02 9.40
CA ASP A 214 -9.69 -1.33 10.65
C ASP A 214 -10.01 0.16 10.50
N LYS A 215 -9.74 0.75 9.32
CA LYS A 215 -9.90 2.20 9.12
C LYS A 215 -10.25 2.56 7.68
N ILE A 216 -10.92 3.70 7.55
CA ILE A 216 -11.17 4.43 6.30
C ILE A 216 -10.38 5.74 6.37
N VAL A 217 -9.70 6.09 5.28
CA VAL A 217 -8.86 7.28 5.17
C VAL A 217 -9.23 8.05 3.91
N LYS A 218 -9.39 9.37 4.07
CA LYS A 218 -9.52 10.30 2.95
C LYS A 218 -8.11 10.70 2.46
N LEU A 219 -7.89 10.68 1.16
CA LEU A 219 -6.67 11.17 0.51
C LEU A 219 -6.76 12.68 0.19
#